data_AF-W2YFE1-F1
#
_entry.id   AF-W2YFE1-F1
#
_cell.length_a   1.000
_cell.length_b   1.000
_cell.length_c   1.000
_cell.angle_alpha   90.00
_cell.angle_beta   90.00
_cell.angle_gamma   90.00
#
_symmetry.space_group_name_H-M   'P 1'
#
loop_
_entity.id
_entity.type
_entity.pdbx_description
1 polymer ?
#
loop_
_entity_poly.entity_id
_entity_poly.type
_entity_poly.pdbx_seq_one_letter_code
_entity_poly.pdbx_strand_id
1 'polypeptide(L)'
;MGASPEQKMTAALRMLGSGISADGQDEYCRIAESTVMKSFHAFCKTVVEIYGKVYLRAPTADDVRKILRFNESRGMPGLLGSLDCTHWRWKNCPTAWHGHYRGKEGAPTVVLEAIATADRWIWHAFFGIPGSNNDLNILDRSPLLHSFLNDSQPRVQYEIDGVNYDTPYYFVDGIYPAWSTFISAYTEPEERSKKAFTTAHEAIRKDVECAFGILKSRFGVLAVPSRLWYEDQMKYVIYCCVILHNMVIELRGENVPDYLPDPYGTENLNPTAKQQPLEPVHVSAAADECLAGSIMEICKRLKVLHDKSASLAMREVKASQ
;
A
#
# COMPACT_ATOMS: atom_id res chain seq x y z
N MET A 1 -18.48 29.23 15.54
CA MET A 1 -18.97 27.84 15.67
C MET A 1 -18.00 26.93 14.93
N GLY A 2 -17.52 25.85 15.55
CA GLY A 2 -16.56 24.94 14.93
C GLY A 2 -17.25 23.81 14.17
N ALA A 3 -16.56 23.22 13.18
CA ALA A 3 -17.04 22.05 12.46
C ALA A 3 -17.26 20.85 13.38
N SER A 4 -18.34 20.11 13.18
CA SER A 4 -18.68 18.91 13.95
C SER A 4 -17.68 17.76 13.69
N PRO A 5 -17.58 16.77 14.59
CA PRO A 5 -16.76 15.58 14.36
C PRO A 5 -17.11 14.85 13.05
N GLU A 6 -18.39 14.71 12.72
CA GLU A 6 -18.89 14.06 11.51
C GLU A 6 -18.48 14.82 10.25
N GLN A 7 -18.57 16.16 10.27
CA GLN A 7 -18.12 17.02 9.18
C GLN A 7 -16.61 16.86 8.95
N LYS A 8 -15.82 16.81 10.03
CA LYS A 8 -14.36 16.61 9.96
C LYS A 8 -13.97 15.24 9.41
N MET A 9 -14.64 14.17 9.86
CA MET A 9 -14.42 12.82 9.35
C MET A 9 -14.81 12.70 7.88
N THR A 10 -15.96 13.27 7.49
CA THR A 10 -16.43 13.27 6.10
C THR A 10 -15.44 13.97 5.18
N ALA A 11 -14.94 15.15 5.58
CA ALA A 11 -13.92 15.85 4.82
C ALA A 11 -12.62 15.02 4.67
N ALA A 12 -12.15 14.38 5.75
CA ALA A 12 -10.95 13.55 5.71
C ALA A 12 -11.10 12.32 4.78
N LEU A 13 -12.22 11.61 4.87
CA LEU A 13 -12.50 10.44 4.02
C LEU A 13 -12.64 10.83 2.55
N ARG A 14 -13.30 11.96 2.26
CA ARG A 14 -13.37 12.49 0.90
C ARG A 14 -11.99 12.83 0.36
N MET A 15 -11.14 13.48 1.15
CA MET A 15 -9.76 13.76 0.73
C MET A 15 -8.98 12.49 0.40
N LEU A 16 -9.03 11.45 1.25
CA LEU A 16 -8.39 10.16 0.98
C LEU A 16 -8.91 9.54 -0.32
N GLY A 17 -10.22 9.63 -0.48
CA GLY A 17 -10.99 8.96 -1.49
C GLY A 17 -10.88 9.52 -2.90
N SER A 18 -11.17 10.81 -3.06
CA SER A 18 -11.26 11.47 -4.35
C SER A 18 -10.00 12.24 -4.71
N GLY A 19 -9.04 12.39 -3.78
CA GLY A 19 -7.85 13.22 -3.98
C GLY A 19 -8.15 14.72 -4.16
N ILE A 20 -9.39 15.14 -3.87
CA ILE A 20 -9.81 16.54 -3.88
C ILE A 20 -8.99 17.30 -2.82
N SER A 21 -8.46 18.46 -3.22
CA SER A 21 -7.69 19.32 -2.32
C SER A 21 -8.58 19.96 -1.25
N ALA A 22 -7.98 20.41 -0.16
CA ALA A 22 -8.72 20.91 0.99
C ALA A 22 -9.53 22.20 0.69
N ASP A 23 -9.08 23.00 -0.26
CA ASP A 23 -9.80 24.16 -0.82
C ASP A 23 -11.10 23.75 -1.55
N GLY A 24 -11.10 22.61 -2.25
CA GLY A 24 -12.28 22.04 -2.91
C GLY A 24 -13.33 21.44 -1.95
N GLN A 25 -13.04 21.37 -0.65
CA GLN A 25 -13.98 20.86 0.36
C GLN A 25 -14.91 21.95 0.93
N ASP A 26 -14.61 23.23 0.73
CA ASP A 26 -15.42 24.33 1.26
C ASP A 26 -16.85 24.30 0.69
N GLU A 27 -16.98 23.95 -0.61
CA GLU A 27 -18.25 23.82 -1.31
C GLU A 27 -19.17 22.73 -0.70
N TYR A 28 -18.59 21.68 -0.12
CA TYR A 28 -19.34 20.52 0.36
C TYR A 28 -19.53 20.47 1.87
N CYS A 29 -18.48 20.77 2.63
CA CYS A 29 -18.50 20.63 4.08
C CYS A 29 -18.67 21.97 4.80
N ARG A 30 -18.49 23.11 4.10
CA ARG A 30 -18.46 24.47 4.67
C ARG A 30 -17.49 24.58 5.85
N ILE A 31 -16.31 23.99 5.68
CA ILE A 31 -15.24 23.97 6.69
C ILE A 31 -14.05 24.71 6.10
N ALA A 32 -13.46 25.63 6.89
CA ALA A 32 -12.22 26.29 6.51
C ALA A 32 -11.09 25.27 6.21
N GLU A 33 -10.33 25.51 5.15
CA GLU A 33 -9.24 24.65 4.66
C GLU A 33 -8.28 24.21 5.78
N SER A 34 -7.86 25.15 6.64
CA SER A 34 -6.95 24.87 7.76
C SER A 34 -7.52 23.85 8.76
N THR A 35 -8.85 23.83 8.95
CA THR A 35 -9.53 22.86 9.80
C THR A 35 -9.66 21.51 9.11
N VAL A 36 -9.91 21.49 7.79
CA VAL A 36 -9.92 20.27 6.97
C VAL A 36 -8.54 19.61 7.02
N MET A 37 -7.46 20.33 6.75
CA MET A 37 -6.09 19.81 6.77
C MET A 37 -5.69 19.26 8.13
N LYS A 38 -6.00 19.98 9.23
CA LYS A 38 -5.76 19.50 10.60
C LYS A 38 -6.53 18.21 10.88
N SER A 39 -7.80 18.14 10.46
CA SER A 39 -8.66 16.97 10.66
C SER A 39 -8.20 15.78 9.84
N PHE A 40 -7.80 15.99 8.59
CA PHE A 40 -7.25 14.97 7.71
C PHE A 40 -5.97 14.36 8.27
N HIS A 41 -5.04 15.20 8.72
CA HIS A 41 -3.82 14.71 9.36
C HIS A 41 -4.11 13.95 10.66
N ALA A 42 -4.96 14.51 11.53
CA ALA A 42 -5.36 13.84 12.77
C ALA A 42 -6.04 12.49 12.51
N PHE A 43 -6.89 12.39 11.49
CA PHE A 43 -7.53 11.14 11.07
C PHE A 43 -6.48 10.11 10.64
N CYS A 44 -5.61 10.46 9.69
CA CYS A 44 -4.60 9.51 9.18
C CYS A 44 -3.67 9.03 10.30
N LYS A 45 -3.21 9.95 11.15
CA LYS A 45 -2.39 9.63 12.32
C LYS A 45 -3.10 8.68 13.28
N THR A 46 -4.36 8.97 13.62
CA THR A 46 -5.16 8.15 14.53
C THR A 46 -5.39 6.74 13.97
N VAL A 47 -5.67 6.61 12.67
CA VAL A 47 -5.80 5.30 12.01
C VAL A 47 -4.51 4.50 12.14
N VAL A 48 -3.36 5.13 11.88
CA VAL A 48 -2.04 4.49 12.02
C VAL A 48 -1.79 4.04 13.46
N GLU A 49 -2.08 4.91 14.44
CA GLU A 49 -1.85 4.62 15.87
C GLU A 49 -2.74 3.48 16.41
N ILE A 50 -4.03 3.48 16.06
CA ILE A 50 -4.99 2.49 16.57
C ILE A 50 -4.85 1.16 15.84
N TYR A 51 -4.71 1.19 14.51
CA TYR A 51 -4.89 0.00 13.68
C TYR A 51 -3.60 -0.51 13.05
N GLY A 52 -2.51 0.26 13.09
CA GLY A 52 -1.22 -0.14 12.49
C GLY A 52 -0.73 -1.48 13.01
N LYS A 53 -0.80 -1.71 14.32
CA LYS A 53 -0.36 -2.99 14.94
C LYS A 53 -1.15 -4.21 14.48
N VAL A 54 -2.34 -4.03 13.93
CA VAL A 54 -3.22 -5.12 13.51
C VAL A 54 -3.13 -5.33 11.99
N TYR A 55 -3.20 -4.24 11.23
CA TYR A 55 -3.35 -4.28 9.78
C TYR A 55 -2.07 -3.94 9.01
N LEU A 56 -1.03 -3.41 9.64
CA LEU A 56 0.28 -3.19 9.02
C LEU A 56 1.38 -3.72 9.94
N ARG A 57 1.50 -5.05 9.96
CA ARG A 57 2.42 -5.81 10.82
C ARG A 57 3.03 -6.96 10.05
N ALA A 58 4.15 -7.47 10.56
CA ALA A 58 4.70 -8.75 10.11
C ALA A 58 3.65 -9.88 10.22
N PRO A 59 3.68 -10.87 9.31
CA PRO A 59 2.75 -12.00 9.34
C PRO A 59 2.93 -12.83 10.61
N THR A 60 1.83 -13.30 11.19
CA THR A 60 1.84 -14.26 12.29
C THR A 60 2.16 -15.67 11.77
N ALA A 61 2.38 -16.64 12.67
CA ALA A 61 2.55 -18.04 12.28
C ALA A 61 1.35 -18.59 11.46
N ASP A 62 0.15 -18.08 11.70
CA ASP A 62 -1.05 -18.48 10.96
C ASP A 62 -1.08 -17.87 9.56
N ASP A 63 -0.72 -16.58 9.46
CA ASP A 63 -0.60 -15.88 8.18
C ASP A 63 0.48 -16.55 7.32
N VAL A 64 1.67 -16.82 7.90
CA VAL A 64 2.77 -17.52 7.23
C VAL A 64 2.30 -18.86 6.68
N ARG A 65 1.61 -19.69 7.48
CA ARG A 65 1.10 -20.98 7.01
C ARG A 65 0.12 -20.84 5.84
N LYS A 66 -0.76 -19.83 5.87
CA LYS A 66 -1.71 -19.57 4.77
C LYS A 66 -0.99 -19.14 3.50
N ILE A 67 -0.07 -18.18 3.62
CA ILE A 67 0.73 -17.65 2.50
C ILE A 67 1.52 -18.79 1.84
N LEU A 68 2.22 -19.60 2.63
CA LEU A 68 3.03 -20.70 2.13
C LEU A 68 2.19 -21.75 1.41
N ARG A 69 1.07 -22.18 2.00
CA ARG A 69 0.15 -23.15 1.37
C ARG A 69 -0.38 -22.64 0.03
N PHE A 70 -0.76 -21.37 -0.02
CA PHE A 70 -1.24 -20.77 -1.26
C PHE A 70 -0.13 -20.72 -2.31
N ASN A 71 1.07 -20.29 -1.95
CA ASN A 71 2.19 -20.20 -2.89
C ASN A 71 2.72 -21.55 -3.34
N GLU A 72 2.71 -22.56 -2.48
CA GLU A 72 3.01 -23.94 -2.82
C GLU A 72 2.05 -24.47 -3.89
N SER A 73 0.75 -24.15 -3.78
CA SER A 73 -0.24 -24.50 -4.81
C SER A 73 0.02 -23.83 -6.18
N ARG A 74 0.81 -22.75 -6.20
CA ARG A 74 1.28 -22.05 -7.41
C ARG A 74 2.66 -22.51 -7.87
N GLY A 75 3.21 -23.55 -7.25
CA GLY A 75 4.53 -24.10 -7.54
C GLY A 75 5.70 -23.33 -6.92
N MET A 76 5.43 -22.45 -5.96
CA MET A 76 6.45 -21.63 -5.27
C MET A 76 6.45 -21.89 -3.75
N PRO A 77 6.87 -23.09 -3.31
CA PRO A 77 7.00 -23.39 -1.89
C PRO A 77 8.03 -22.45 -1.23
N GLY A 78 7.79 -22.02 0.02
CA GLY A 78 8.71 -21.13 0.75
C GLY A 78 8.56 -19.62 0.48
N LEU A 79 7.78 -19.23 -0.53
CA LEU A 79 7.57 -17.83 -0.90
C LEU A 79 6.65 -17.12 0.12
N LEU A 80 7.06 -15.96 0.64
CA LEU A 80 6.24 -15.13 1.54
C LEU A 80 5.61 -13.88 0.90
N GLY A 81 5.99 -13.55 -0.34
CA GLY A 81 5.40 -12.46 -1.08
C GLY A 81 6.37 -11.83 -2.07
N SER A 82 5.89 -10.81 -2.76
CA SER A 82 6.67 -10.04 -3.73
C SER A 82 7.00 -8.68 -3.14
N LEU A 83 8.29 -8.33 -3.14
CA LEU A 83 8.82 -7.04 -2.70
C LEU A 83 8.95 -6.12 -3.91
N ASP A 84 8.43 -4.91 -3.79
CA ASP A 84 8.52 -3.91 -4.86
C ASP A 84 8.43 -2.48 -4.34
N CYS A 85 8.83 -1.54 -5.19
CA CYS A 85 8.77 -0.11 -4.90
C CYS A 85 7.72 0.61 -5.79
N THR A 86 7.06 1.62 -5.23
CA THR A 86 6.23 2.54 -6.01
C THR A 86 6.45 3.99 -5.60
N HIS A 87 6.34 4.90 -6.57
CA HIS A 87 6.59 6.31 -6.37
C HIS A 87 5.29 7.10 -6.15
N TRP A 88 5.32 8.04 -5.21
CA TRP A 88 4.29 9.07 -5.06
C TRP A 88 4.89 10.45 -5.33
N ARG A 89 4.34 11.16 -6.32
CA ARG A 89 4.80 12.50 -6.71
C ARG A 89 4.55 13.51 -5.60
N TRP A 90 5.52 14.39 -5.35
CA TRP A 90 5.44 15.44 -4.35
C TRP A 90 5.41 16.82 -5.02
N LYS A 91 4.19 17.34 -5.24
CA LYS A 91 3.98 18.61 -5.94
C LYS A 91 4.56 19.80 -5.17
N ASN A 92 4.37 19.81 -3.86
CA ASN A 92 4.83 20.89 -2.98
C ASN A 92 6.21 20.58 -2.36
N CYS A 93 7.01 19.74 -3.00
CA CYS A 93 8.39 19.49 -2.59
C CYS A 93 9.15 20.82 -2.55
N PRO A 94 9.84 21.18 -1.44
CA PRO A 94 10.64 22.39 -1.40
C PRO A 94 11.71 22.39 -2.51
N THR A 95 11.91 23.54 -3.17
CA THR A 95 12.86 23.66 -4.29
C THR A 95 14.27 23.20 -3.92
N ALA A 96 14.72 23.47 -2.68
CA ALA A 96 16.01 23.03 -2.17
C ALA A 96 16.18 21.50 -2.16
N TRP A 97 15.07 20.74 -2.13
CA TRP A 97 15.07 19.27 -2.05
C TRP A 97 14.81 18.61 -3.40
N HIS A 98 14.44 19.36 -4.44
CA HIS A 98 14.15 18.83 -5.77
C HIS A 98 15.26 17.92 -6.31
N GLY A 99 16.53 18.31 -6.16
CA GLY A 99 17.66 17.50 -6.64
C GLY A 99 17.71 16.10 -5.99
N HIS A 100 17.37 16.01 -4.71
CA HIS A 100 17.39 14.74 -3.97
C HIS A 100 16.16 13.87 -4.26
N TYR A 101 15.00 14.45 -4.53
CA TYR A 101 13.76 13.69 -4.73
C TYR A 101 13.42 13.42 -6.20
N ARG A 102 14.14 14.03 -7.15
CA ARG A 102 13.93 13.86 -8.59
C ARG A 102 14.82 12.75 -9.14
N GLY A 103 14.24 11.58 -9.36
CA GLY A 103 14.87 10.47 -10.06
C GLY A 103 14.48 10.37 -11.53
N LYS A 104 14.40 9.13 -12.02
CA LYS A 104 14.00 8.79 -13.40
C LYS A 104 12.60 9.32 -13.79
N GLU A 105 11.74 9.51 -12.80
CA GLU A 105 10.38 10.06 -12.94
C GLU A 105 10.34 11.51 -13.45
N GLY A 106 11.46 12.23 -13.45
CA GLY A 106 11.51 13.60 -13.95
C GLY A 106 10.78 14.62 -13.07
N ALA A 107 10.24 14.21 -11.92
CA ALA A 107 9.63 15.06 -10.89
C ALA A 107 10.06 14.59 -9.48
N PRO A 108 9.98 15.45 -8.45
CA PRO A 108 10.18 15.03 -7.07
C PRO A 108 9.18 13.94 -6.67
N THR A 109 9.67 12.81 -6.18
CA THR A 109 8.86 11.68 -5.71
C THR A 109 9.40 11.13 -4.40
N VAL A 110 8.52 10.56 -3.58
CA VAL A 110 8.86 9.80 -2.38
C VAL A 110 8.48 8.35 -2.63
N VAL A 111 9.35 7.42 -2.23
CA VAL A 111 9.18 5.99 -2.52
C VAL A 111 8.49 5.27 -1.36
N LEU A 112 7.58 4.37 -1.73
CA LEU A 112 7.02 3.31 -0.90
C LEU A 112 7.63 1.97 -1.33
N GLU A 113 8.41 1.35 -0.47
CA GLU A 113 8.75 -0.07 -0.54
C GLU A 113 7.65 -0.87 0.16
N ALA A 114 7.18 -1.96 -0.44
CA ALA A 114 6.16 -2.81 0.16
C ALA A 114 6.33 -4.29 -0.21
N ILE A 115 5.86 -5.16 0.68
CA ILE A 115 5.64 -6.57 0.35
C ILE A 115 4.15 -6.85 0.34
N ALA A 116 3.69 -7.43 -0.76
CA ALA A 116 2.32 -7.90 -0.90
C ALA A 116 2.24 -9.41 -1.12
N THR A 117 1.16 -9.99 -0.63
CA THR A 117 0.79 -11.40 -0.80
C THR A 117 -0.27 -11.56 -1.89
N ALA A 118 -0.60 -12.82 -2.22
CA ALA A 118 -1.52 -13.14 -3.31
C ALA A 118 -2.93 -12.54 -3.13
N ASP A 119 -3.39 -12.42 -1.89
CA ASP A 119 -4.64 -11.77 -1.50
C ASP A 119 -4.55 -10.23 -1.49
N ARG A 120 -3.48 -9.66 -2.03
CA ARG A 120 -3.18 -8.23 -2.12
C ARG A 120 -2.94 -7.57 -0.76
N TRP A 121 -2.80 -8.36 0.32
CA TRP A 121 -2.49 -7.84 1.64
C TRP A 121 -1.06 -7.31 1.68
N ILE A 122 -0.88 -6.10 2.21
CA ILE A 122 0.44 -5.46 2.33
C ILE A 122 0.87 -5.51 3.80
N TRP A 123 1.76 -6.44 4.15
CA TRP A 123 2.20 -6.61 5.53
C TRP A 123 3.48 -5.82 5.86
N HIS A 124 4.25 -5.42 4.84
CA HIS A 124 5.40 -4.53 4.97
C HIS A 124 5.19 -3.26 4.15
N ALA A 125 5.49 -2.10 4.74
CA ALA A 125 5.49 -0.82 4.07
C ALA A 125 6.56 0.12 4.66
N PHE A 126 7.52 0.54 3.85
CA PHE A 126 8.55 1.50 4.21
C PHE A 126 8.49 2.71 3.30
N PHE A 127 8.26 3.90 3.88
CA PHE A 127 8.04 5.13 3.13
C PHE A 127 8.90 6.27 3.65
N GLY A 128 9.35 7.12 2.73
CA GLY A 128 10.11 8.34 3.02
C GLY A 128 11.41 8.47 2.21
N ILE A 129 11.80 7.43 1.47
CA ILE A 129 13.05 7.50 0.70
C ILE A 129 12.87 8.43 -0.52
N PRO A 130 13.82 9.35 -0.78
CA PRO A 130 13.78 10.20 -1.97
C PRO A 130 13.82 9.36 -3.25
N GLY A 131 12.98 9.67 -4.23
CA GLY A 131 12.85 8.88 -5.46
C GLY A 131 13.98 9.00 -6.46
N SER A 132 15.09 9.67 -6.12
CA SER A 132 16.36 9.51 -6.82
C SER A 132 17.06 8.20 -6.48
N ASN A 133 16.70 7.55 -5.38
CA ASN A 133 17.25 6.28 -4.96
C ASN A 133 16.65 5.15 -5.80
N ASN A 134 17.50 4.18 -6.17
CA ASN A 134 17.03 2.91 -6.70
C ASN A 134 16.65 1.97 -5.55
N ASP A 135 16.03 0.85 -5.89
CA ASP A 135 15.55 -0.16 -4.94
C ASP A 135 16.65 -0.66 -3.99
N LEU A 136 17.88 -0.81 -4.48
CA LEU A 136 19.01 -1.23 -3.64
C LEU A 136 19.30 -0.23 -2.51
N ASN A 137 19.36 1.06 -2.84
CA ASN A 137 19.58 2.12 -1.85
C ASN A 137 18.42 2.23 -0.85
N ILE A 138 17.20 1.86 -1.28
CA ILE A 138 16.01 1.83 -0.42
C ILE A 138 16.10 0.66 0.56
N LEU A 139 16.43 -0.53 0.05
CA LEU A 139 16.62 -1.75 0.85
C LEU A 139 17.66 -1.55 1.95
N ASP A 140 18.79 -0.89 1.65
CA ASP A 140 19.85 -0.59 2.64
C ASP A 140 19.36 0.21 3.85
N ARG A 141 18.26 0.95 3.69
CA ARG A 141 17.63 1.75 4.76
C ARG A 141 16.36 1.10 5.31
N SER A 142 15.94 -0.02 4.71
CA SER A 142 14.69 -0.67 5.03
C SER A 142 14.75 -1.38 6.39
N PRO A 143 13.69 -1.29 7.21
CA PRO A 143 13.52 -2.18 8.35
C PRO A 143 13.49 -3.67 7.96
N LEU A 144 13.12 -3.97 6.71
CA LEU A 144 13.13 -5.33 6.18
C LEU A 144 14.55 -5.91 6.19
N LEU A 145 15.56 -5.12 5.78
CA LEU A 145 16.95 -5.56 5.81
C LEU A 145 17.41 -5.92 7.23
N HIS A 146 17.06 -5.09 8.22
CA HIS A 146 17.38 -5.38 9.62
C HIS A 146 16.78 -6.71 10.08
N SER A 147 15.59 -7.07 9.59
CA SER A 147 14.97 -8.33 9.96
C SER A 147 15.73 -9.55 9.41
N PHE A 148 16.35 -9.42 8.23
CA PHE A 148 17.24 -10.42 7.64
C PHE A 148 18.57 -10.51 8.39
N LEU A 149 19.20 -9.38 8.67
CA LEU A 149 20.51 -9.34 9.35
C LEU A 149 20.47 -9.88 10.78
N ASN A 150 19.32 -9.74 11.46
CA ASN A 150 19.14 -10.17 12.84
C ASN A 150 18.50 -11.57 12.98
N ASP A 151 18.34 -12.32 11.89
CA ASP A 151 17.69 -13.66 11.85
C ASP A 151 16.32 -13.69 12.56
N SER A 152 15.57 -12.59 12.42
CA SER A 152 14.24 -12.41 13.04
C SER A 152 13.08 -12.78 12.10
N GLN A 153 13.41 -13.36 10.94
CA GLN A 153 12.44 -13.85 9.96
C GLN A 153 11.70 -15.07 10.51
N PRO A 154 10.44 -15.30 10.08
CA PRO A 154 9.74 -16.53 10.45
C PRO A 154 10.47 -17.74 9.88
N ARG A 155 10.74 -18.75 10.72
CA ARG A 155 11.24 -20.04 10.25
C ARG A 155 10.12 -20.79 9.54
N VAL A 156 10.42 -21.31 8.36
CA VAL A 156 9.49 -22.09 7.53
C VAL A 156 10.08 -23.49 7.34
N GLN A 157 9.34 -24.38 6.66
CA GLN A 157 9.86 -25.67 6.23
C GLN A 157 9.24 -25.98 4.87
N TYR A 158 10.06 -26.24 3.87
CA TYR A 158 9.60 -26.65 2.55
C TYR A 158 10.69 -27.44 1.81
N GLU A 159 10.29 -28.19 0.79
CA GLU A 159 11.18 -29.03 -0.01
C GLU A 159 11.19 -28.57 -1.47
N ILE A 160 12.38 -28.52 -2.08
CA ILE A 160 12.55 -28.36 -3.52
C ILE A 160 13.53 -29.45 -3.98
N ASP A 161 13.11 -30.29 -4.92
CA ASP A 161 13.93 -31.37 -5.49
C ASP A 161 14.60 -32.28 -4.43
N GLY A 162 13.89 -32.61 -3.34
CA GLY A 162 14.42 -33.44 -2.25
C GLY A 162 15.32 -32.71 -1.25
N VAL A 163 15.55 -31.40 -1.43
CA VAL A 163 16.32 -30.55 -0.53
C VAL A 163 15.37 -29.77 0.37
N ASN A 164 15.57 -29.89 1.68
CA ASN A 164 14.80 -29.18 2.68
C ASN A 164 15.39 -27.78 2.95
N TYR A 165 14.51 -26.79 3.03
CA TYR A 165 14.82 -25.40 3.32
C TYR A 165 14.00 -24.90 4.50
N ASP A 166 14.61 -24.05 5.33
CA ASP A 166 13.98 -23.51 6.55
C ASP A 166 13.83 -21.98 6.56
N THR A 167 14.32 -21.33 5.52
CA THR A 167 14.35 -19.87 5.38
C THR A 167 13.40 -19.46 4.26
N PRO A 168 12.44 -18.56 4.50
CA PRO A 168 11.53 -18.10 3.47
C PRO A 168 12.26 -17.22 2.45
N TYR A 169 11.64 -17.00 1.29
CA TYR A 169 12.14 -16.04 0.29
C TYR A 169 11.04 -15.13 -0.26
N TYR A 170 11.49 -14.09 -0.96
CA TYR A 170 10.66 -13.07 -1.59
C TYR A 170 11.05 -12.91 -3.06
N PHE A 171 10.05 -12.64 -3.89
CA PHE A 171 10.29 -12.25 -5.28
C PHE A 171 10.62 -10.78 -5.39
N VAL A 172 11.66 -10.49 -6.16
CA VAL A 172 12.22 -9.16 -6.37
C VAL A 172 12.55 -8.95 -7.85
N ASP A 173 12.78 -7.70 -8.23
CA ASP A 173 13.35 -7.36 -9.54
C ASP A 173 14.87 -7.72 -9.60
N GLY A 174 15.43 -7.79 -10.79
CA GLY A 174 16.83 -8.17 -11.04
C GLY A 174 17.89 -7.21 -10.50
N ILE A 175 17.49 -6.04 -9.97
CA ILE A 175 18.39 -5.05 -9.37
C ILE A 175 18.72 -5.30 -7.89
N TYR A 176 18.02 -6.25 -7.25
CA TYR A 176 18.26 -6.62 -5.86
C TYR A 176 19.48 -7.54 -5.72
N PRO A 177 20.17 -7.54 -4.56
CA PRO A 177 21.30 -8.44 -4.32
C PRO A 177 20.90 -9.90 -4.42
N ALA A 178 21.81 -10.74 -4.90
CA ALA A 178 21.63 -12.19 -4.97
C ALA A 178 21.78 -12.85 -3.58
N TRP A 179 20.88 -12.52 -2.66
CA TRP A 179 20.77 -13.17 -1.35
C TRP A 179 19.86 -14.40 -1.45
N SER A 180 20.06 -15.37 -0.55
CA SER A 180 19.21 -16.58 -0.51
C SER A 180 17.73 -16.27 -0.27
N THR A 181 17.44 -15.12 0.35
CA THR A 181 16.08 -14.65 0.65
C THR A 181 15.44 -13.90 -0.53
N PHE A 182 16.20 -13.53 -1.56
CA PHE A 182 15.73 -12.75 -2.69
C PHE A 182 15.92 -13.49 -4.00
N ILE A 183 14.81 -13.80 -4.64
CA ILE A 183 14.79 -14.55 -5.88
C ILE A 183 14.27 -13.64 -7.00
N SER A 184 15.15 -13.35 -7.95
CA SER A 184 14.82 -12.63 -9.20
C SER A 184 14.57 -13.60 -10.34
N ALA A 185 13.86 -13.13 -11.37
CA ALA A 185 13.70 -13.87 -12.61
C ALA A 185 15.05 -14.02 -13.33
N TYR A 186 15.20 -15.08 -14.13
CA TYR A 186 16.35 -15.21 -15.01
C TYR A 186 16.29 -14.15 -16.13
N THR A 187 17.39 -13.43 -16.32
CA THR A 187 17.59 -12.57 -17.49
C THR A 187 17.83 -13.44 -18.72
N GLU A 188 17.06 -13.22 -19.79
CA GLU A 188 17.19 -13.92 -21.08
C GLU A 188 17.27 -15.46 -20.96
N PRO A 189 16.26 -16.12 -20.37
CA PRO A 189 16.33 -17.56 -20.15
C PRO A 189 16.25 -18.32 -21.48
N GLU A 190 17.25 -19.14 -21.79
CA GLU A 190 17.25 -19.98 -22.99
C GLU A 190 16.58 -21.34 -22.74
N GLU A 191 16.86 -21.94 -21.59
CA GLU A 191 16.39 -23.26 -21.18
C GLU A 191 14.89 -23.26 -20.85
N ARG A 192 14.18 -24.35 -21.18
CA ARG A 192 12.74 -24.47 -20.95
C ARG A 192 12.35 -24.33 -19.48
N SER A 193 13.12 -24.91 -18.57
CA SER A 193 12.91 -24.84 -17.11
C SER A 193 13.01 -23.39 -16.61
N LYS A 194 14.06 -22.68 -17.03
CA LYS A 194 14.29 -21.26 -16.69
C LYS A 194 13.20 -20.35 -17.26
N LYS A 195 12.75 -20.60 -18.50
CA LYS A 195 11.61 -19.89 -19.10
C LYS A 195 10.33 -20.08 -18.30
N ALA A 196 10.04 -21.33 -17.91
CA ALA A 196 8.86 -21.65 -17.10
C ALA A 196 8.93 -20.97 -15.72
N PHE A 197 10.10 -21.01 -15.07
CA PHE A 197 10.33 -20.30 -13.81
C PHE A 197 10.11 -18.79 -13.95
N THR A 198 10.76 -18.15 -14.93
CA THR A 198 10.60 -16.70 -15.17
C THR A 198 9.14 -16.33 -15.43
N THR A 199 8.40 -17.12 -16.22
CA THR A 199 6.97 -16.87 -16.46
C THR A 199 6.14 -16.96 -15.18
N ALA A 200 6.41 -17.95 -14.33
CA ALA A 200 5.71 -18.11 -13.06
C ALA A 200 6.08 -17.03 -12.04
N HIS A 201 7.36 -16.65 -11.98
CA HIS A 201 7.88 -15.55 -11.17
C HIS A 201 7.20 -14.23 -11.55
N GLU A 202 7.22 -13.85 -12.83
CA GLU A 202 6.58 -12.63 -13.34
C GLU A 202 5.06 -12.63 -13.09
N ALA A 203 4.39 -13.78 -13.23
CA ALA A 203 2.98 -13.90 -12.94
C ALA A 203 2.64 -13.64 -11.46
N ILE A 204 3.49 -14.09 -10.53
CA ILE A 204 3.31 -13.86 -9.09
C ILE A 204 3.76 -12.45 -8.69
N ARG A 205 4.77 -11.89 -9.35
CA ARG A 205 5.19 -10.49 -9.21
C ARG A 205 4.04 -9.51 -9.51
N LYS A 206 3.14 -9.84 -10.44
CA LYS A 206 1.92 -9.05 -10.67
C LYS A 206 1.05 -8.89 -9.42
N ASP A 207 1.18 -9.74 -8.40
CA ASP A 207 0.40 -9.62 -7.17
C ASP A 207 0.65 -8.29 -6.45
N VAL A 208 1.93 -7.88 -6.32
CA VAL A 208 2.30 -6.61 -5.66
C VAL A 208 2.01 -5.40 -6.54
N GLU A 209 2.20 -5.53 -7.86
CA GLU A 209 1.83 -4.49 -8.83
C GLU A 209 0.31 -4.25 -8.82
N CYS A 210 -0.49 -5.31 -8.79
CA CYS A 210 -1.93 -5.23 -8.61
C CYS A 210 -2.29 -4.60 -7.26
N ALA A 211 -1.61 -4.96 -6.17
CA ALA A 211 -1.86 -4.35 -4.87
C ALA A 211 -1.63 -2.83 -4.90
N PHE A 212 -0.58 -2.35 -5.56
CA PHE A 212 -0.35 -0.92 -5.77
C PHE A 212 -1.42 -0.26 -6.65
N GLY A 213 -1.82 -0.92 -7.75
CA GLY A 213 -2.89 -0.43 -8.63
C GLY A 213 -4.20 -0.27 -7.86
N ILE A 214 -4.60 -1.27 -7.09
CA ILE A 214 -5.80 -1.25 -6.24
C ILE A 214 -5.69 -0.16 -5.17
N LEU A 215 -4.53 -0.03 -4.51
CA LEU A 215 -4.29 0.98 -3.48
C LEU A 215 -4.49 2.40 -4.06
N LYS A 216 -3.92 2.69 -5.24
CA LYS A 216 -4.06 3.99 -5.90
C LYS A 216 -5.46 4.25 -6.44
N SER A 217 -6.13 3.22 -6.97
CA SER A 217 -7.52 3.31 -7.45
C SER A 217 -8.51 3.55 -6.30
N ARG A 218 -8.30 2.87 -5.17
CA ARG A 218 -9.17 2.98 -3.97
C ARG A 218 -9.00 4.31 -3.24
N PHE A 219 -7.77 4.86 -3.23
CA PHE A 219 -7.46 6.10 -2.55
C PHE A 219 -6.93 7.14 -3.55
N GLY A 220 -7.85 7.93 -4.11
CA GLY A 220 -7.54 8.96 -5.09
C GLY A 220 -6.49 9.98 -4.64
N VAL A 221 -6.28 10.14 -3.32
CA VAL A 221 -5.16 10.94 -2.78
C VAL A 221 -3.78 10.46 -3.27
N LEU A 222 -3.63 9.15 -3.51
CA LEU A 222 -2.39 8.55 -4.00
C LEU A 222 -2.28 8.56 -5.53
N ALA A 223 -3.41 8.69 -6.24
CA ALA A 223 -3.45 8.80 -7.70
C ALA A 223 -3.00 10.18 -8.20
N VAL A 224 -3.08 11.20 -7.35
CA VAL A 224 -2.66 12.58 -7.67
C VAL A 224 -1.34 12.93 -6.97
N PRO A 225 -0.55 13.88 -7.51
CA PRO A 225 0.62 14.41 -6.81
C PRO A 225 0.25 15.00 -5.44
N SER A 226 0.98 14.59 -4.41
CA SER A 226 0.81 15.09 -3.04
C SER A 226 1.01 16.61 -2.98
N ARG A 227 0.02 17.29 -2.39
CA ARG A 227 0.06 18.73 -2.08
C ARG A 227 0.47 18.99 -0.62
N LEU A 228 0.85 17.96 0.12
CA LEU A 228 1.35 18.11 1.49
C LEU A 228 2.74 18.76 1.45
N TRP A 229 3.07 19.54 2.46
CA TRP A 229 4.34 20.26 2.54
C TRP A 229 5.43 19.49 3.26
N TYR A 230 5.08 18.43 3.98
CA TYR A 230 5.99 17.68 4.84
C TYR A 230 5.90 16.18 4.54
N GLU A 231 7.05 15.54 4.38
CA GLU A 231 7.17 14.10 4.15
C GLU A 231 6.50 13.30 5.27
N ASP A 232 6.66 13.71 6.54
CA ASP A 232 6.02 13.05 7.68
C ASP A 232 4.50 12.99 7.54
N GLN A 233 3.87 14.05 6.99
CA GLN A 233 2.44 14.04 6.75
C GLN A 233 2.06 13.07 5.63
N MET A 234 2.87 13.02 4.56
CA MET A 234 2.69 12.04 3.47
C MET A 234 2.79 10.61 3.99
N LYS A 235 3.72 10.35 4.91
CA LYS A 235 3.91 9.05 5.56
C LYS A 235 2.66 8.59 6.31
N TYR A 236 2.02 9.46 7.08
CA TYR A 236 0.75 9.09 7.74
C TYR A 236 -0.36 8.81 6.74
N VAL A 237 -0.44 9.56 5.64
CA VAL A 237 -1.46 9.31 4.60
C VAL A 237 -1.26 7.94 3.97
N ILE A 238 -0.04 7.62 3.53
CA ILE A 238 0.20 6.36 2.83
C ILE A 238 0.01 5.15 3.74
N TYR A 239 0.45 5.23 5.00
CA TYR A 239 0.20 4.17 5.98
C TYR A 239 -1.29 4.04 6.33
N CYS A 240 -2.01 5.16 6.44
CA CYS A 240 -3.46 5.14 6.59
C CYS A 240 -4.13 4.41 5.41
N CYS A 241 -3.76 4.73 4.16
CA CYS A 241 -4.26 4.05 2.98
C CYS A 241 -3.95 2.54 2.99
N VAL A 242 -2.73 2.13 3.32
CA VAL A 242 -2.35 0.71 3.41
C VAL A 242 -3.15 -0.03 4.49
N ILE A 243 -3.32 0.57 5.66
CA ILE A 243 -4.10 0.00 6.77
C ILE A 243 -5.57 -0.17 6.36
N LEU A 244 -6.17 0.88 5.78
CA LEU A 244 -7.56 0.84 5.32
C LEU A 244 -7.72 -0.14 4.15
N HIS A 245 -6.71 -0.28 3.28
CA HIS A 245 -6.68 -1.29 2.22
C HIS A 245 -6.79 -2.70 2.78
N ASN A 246 -5.95 -3.04 3.75
CA ASN A 246 -5.93 -4.35 4.40
C ASN A 246 -7.23 -4.61 5.20
N MET A 247 -7.79 -3.59 5.85
CA MET A 247 -9.12 -3.71 6.47
C MET A 247 -10.20 -4.09 5.47
N VAL A 248 -10.19 -3.49 4.28
CA VAL A 248 -11.17 -3.80 3.23
C VAL A 248 -10.97 -5.22 2.69
N ILE A 249 -9.73 -5.70 2.56
CA ILE A 249 -9.45 -7.11 2.20
C ILE A 249 -10.07 -8.06 3.22
N GLU A 250 -9.80 -7.84 4.52
CA GLU A 250 -10.37 -8.65 5.60
C GLU A 250 -11.92 -8.65 5.57
N LEU A 251 -12.54 -7.50 5.31
CA LEU A 251 -13.99 -7.36 5.24
C LEU A 251 -14.62 -8.14 4.08
N ARG A 252 -13.97 -8.15 2.91
CA ARG A 252 -14.43 -8.88 1.72
C ARG A 252 -14.31 -10.40 1.91
N GLY A 253 -13.37 -10.83 2.76
CA GLY A 253 -13.09 -12.25 3.02
C GLY A 253 -12.42 -12.95 1.83
N GLU A 254 -12.16 -14.26 1.97
CA GLU A 254 -11.39 -15.08 1.02
C GLU A 254 -12.08 -15.32 -0.36
N ASN A 255 -13.30 -14.79 -0.60
CA ASN A 255 -14.17 -15.22 -1.71
C ASN A 255 -14.59 -14.13 -2.71
N VAL A 256 -14.02 -12.92 -2.69
CA VAL A 256 -14.40 -11.86 -3.64
C VAL A 256 -13.22 -11.51 -4.55
N PRO A 257 -13.27 -11.83 -5.86
CA PRO A 257 -12.25 -11.38 -6.81
C PRO A 257 -12.14 -9.85 -6.79
N ASP A 258 -10.92 -9.35 -6.72
CA ASP A 258 -10.59 -7.91 -6.74
C ASP A 258 -10.79 -7.26 -8.12
N TYR A 259 -11.81 -7.68 -8.87
CA TYR A 259 -12.16 -7.04 -10.14
C TYR A 259 -13.03 -5.81 -9.88
N LEU A 260 -12.38 -4.69 -9.57
CA LEU A 260 -12.88 -3.40 -9.99
C LEU A 260 -12.33 -3.18 -11.41
N PRO A 261 -13.17 -3.06 -12.45
CA PRO A 261 -12.71 -2.60 -13.76
C PRO A 261 -11.95 -1.30 -13.55
N ASP A 262 -10.74 -1.19 -14.11
CA ASP A 262 -9.99 0.06 -14.11
C ASP A 262 -10.86 1.17 -14.73
N PRO A 263 -11.31 2.18 -13.96
CA PRO A 263 -12.12 3.27 -14.52
C PRO A 263 -11.30 4.16 -15.46
N TYR A 264 -9.98 3.95 -15.54
CA TYR A 264 -9.04 4.70 -16.35
C TYR A 264 -8.30 3.85 -17.40
N GLY A 265 -8.82 2.67 -17.74
CA GLY A 265 -8.35 1.80 -18.82
C GLY A 265 -6.92 2.01 -19.26
N THR A 266 -5.93 1.59 -18.46
CA THR A 266 -4.53 1.56 -18.90
C THR A 266 -4.26 0.36 -19.81
N GLU A 267 -4.94 0.31 -20.94
CA GLU A 267 -4.42 -0.37 -22.12
C GLU A 267 -3.60 0.66 -22.92
N ASN A 268 -2.27 0.47 -22.91
CA ASN A 268 -1.29 1.15 -23.76
C ASN A 268 -0.87 2.59 -23.37
N LEU A 269 -0.03 2.73 -22.33
CA LEU A 269 0.87 3.88 -22.24
C LEU A 269 2.16 3.59 -23.01
N ASN A 270 2.18 4.03 -24.27
CA ASN A 270 3.36 4.04 -25.13
C ASN A 270 4.35 5.12 -24.61
N PRO A 271 5.64 4.83 -24.32
CA PRO A 271 6.53 5.73 -23.56
C PRO A 271 6.99 7.03 -24.26
N THR A 272 6.45 7.41 -25.42
CA THR A 272 7.05 8.44 -26.29
C THR A 272 6.13 9.58 -26.74
N ALA A 273 4.89 9.69 -26.25
CA ALA A 273 4.03 10.80 -26.62
C ALA A 273 4.26 12.05 -25.72
N LYS A 274 4.70 13.15 -26.32
CA LYS A 274 4.87 14.46 -25.66
C LYS A 274 3.57 14.90 -24.98
N GLN A 275 3.64 15.21 -23.69
CA GLN A 275 2.52 15.71 -22.88
C GLN A 275 2.07 17.10 -23.40
N GLN A 276 0.85 17.17 -23.93
CA GLN A 276 0.09 18.41 -24.01
C GLN A 276 -0.55 18.71 -22.65
N PRO A 277 -0.92 19.98 -22.36
CA PRO A 277 -1.48 20.38 -21.08
C PRO A 277 -2.77 19.60 -20.77
N LEU A 278 -2.83 18.98 -19.59
CA LEU A 278 -4.03 18.29 -19.11
C LEU A 278 -5.13 19.33 -18.80
N GLU A 279 -6.25 19.23 -19.50
CA GLU A 279 -7.50 19.88 -19.09
C GLU A 279 -7.99 19.29 -17.75
N PRO A 280 -8.76 20.07 -16.95
CA PRO A 280 -9.28 19.61 -15.67
C PRO A 280 -10.12 18.33 -15.84
N VAL A 281 -9.69 17.26 -15.18
CA VAL A 281 -10.37 15.97 -15.18
C VAL A 281 -11.71 16.12 -14.46
N HIS A 282 -12.81 16.02 -15.20
CA HIS A 282 -14.12 15.74 -14.62
C HIS A 282 -14.10 14.30 -14.07
N VAL A 283 -14.21 14.17 -12.75
CA VAL A 283 -14.39 12.88 -12.07
C VAL A 283 -15.69 12.26 -12.58
N SER A 284 -15.63 11.06 -13.16
CA SER A 284 -16.81 10.36 -13.67
C SER A 284 -17.65 9.79 -12.52
N ALA A 285 -18.97 9.65 -12.72
CA ALA A 285 -19.88 9.08 -11.74
C ALA A 285 -19.47 7.67 -11.25
N ALA A 286 -18.73 6.91 -12.05
CA ALA A 286 -18.22 5.58 -11.67
C ALA A 286 -17.11 5.65 -10.60
N ALA A 287 -16.28 6.71 -10.61
CA ALA A 287 -15.28 6.92 -9.58
C ALA A 287 -15.92 7.33 -8.24
N ASP A 288 -17.02 8.09 -8.29
CA ASP A 288 -17.82 8.42 -7.11
C ASP A 288 -18.52 7.20 -6.51
N GLU A 289 -19.00 6.24 -7.31
CA GLU A 289 -19.60 4.99 -6.82
C GLU A 289 -18.57 4.04 -6.19
N CYS A 290 -17.40 3.86 -6.81
CA CYS A 290 -16.30 3.06 -6.26
C CYS A 290 -15.79 3.67 -4.94
N LEU A 291 -15.72 5.00 -4.91
CA LEU A 291 -15.33 5.74 -3.74
C LEU A 291 -16.38 5.65 -2.62
N ALA A 292 -17.66 5.83 -2.95
CA ALA A 292 -18.76 5.69 -2.01
C ALA A 292 -18.80 4.27 -1.44
N GLY A 293 -18.59 3.23 -2.25
CA GLY A 293 -18.50 1.85 -1.80
C GLY A 293 -17.35 1.63 -0.81
N SER A 294 -16.16 2.13 -1.14
CA SER A 294 -14.97 1.99 -0.27
C SER A 294 -15.08 2.81 1.02
N ILE A 295 -15.57 4.05 0.94
CA ILE A 295 -15.83 4.91 2.12
C ILE A 295 -16.92 4.28 3.00
N MET A 296 -18.02 3.80 2.42
CA MET A 296 -19.10 3.16 3.19
C MET A 296 -18.61 1.90 3.90
N GLU A 297 -17.76 1.11 3.26
CA GLU A 297 -17.20 -0.11 3.86
C GLU A 297 -16.20 0.21 4.98
N ILE A 298 -15.35 1.21 4.79
CA ILE A 298 -14.46 1.76 5.82
C ILE A 298 -15.30 2.30 6.99
N CYS A 299 -16.33 3.09 6.74
CA CYS A 299 -17.21 3.66 7.76
C CYS A 299 -17.96 2.58 8.55
N LYS A 300 -18.51 1.55 7.87
CA LYS A 300 -19.15 0.41 8.53
C LYS A 300 -18.18 -0.29 9.48
N ARG A 301 -16.93 -0.53 9.06
CA ARG A 301 -15.96 -1.23 9.89
C ARG A 301 -15.41 -0.38 11.03
N LEU A 302 -15.14 0.90 10.80
CA LEU A 302 -14.76 1.82 11.87
C LEU A 302 -15.85 1.86 12.95
N LYS A 303 -17.13 1.82 12.56
CA LYS A 303 -18.25 1.71 13.50
C LYS A 303 -18.26 0.38 14.25
N VAL A 304 -18.14 -0.76 13.55
CA VAL A 304 -18.08 -2.10 14.17
C VAL A 304 -16.90 -2.23 15.15
N LEU A 305 -15.73 -1.70 14.80
CA LEU A 305 -14.55 -1.74 15.66
C LEU A 305 -14.71 -0.81 16.86
N HIS A 306 -15.29 0.38 16.68
CA HIS A 306 -15.62 1.26 17.80
C HIS A 306 -16.60 0.59 18.78
N ASP A 307 -17.65 -0.05 18.27
CA ASP A 307 -18.66 -0.72 19.08
C ASP A 307 -18.07 -1.92 19.86
N LYS A 308 -17.16 -2.67 19.22
CA LYS A 308 -16.42 -3.77 19.88
C LYS A 308 -15.49 -3.26 20.97
N SER A 309 -14.73 -2.20 20.71
CA SER A 309 -13.82 -1.60 21.70
C SER A 309 -14.58 -1.01 22.88
N ALA A 310 -15.72 -0.35 22.64
CA ALA A 310 -16.60 0.16 23.69
C ALA A 310 -17.20 -0.98 24.55
N SER A 311 -17.59 -2.08 23.91
CA SER A 311 -18.09 -3.28 24.59
C SER A 311 -17.01 -3.96 25.46
N LEU A 312 -15.76 -4.04 24.96
CA LEU A 312 -14.64 -4.58 25.73
C LEU A 312 -14.34 -3.71 26.97
N ALA A 313 -14.25 -2.39 26.78
CA ALA A 313 -14.02 -1.45 27.88
C ALA A 313 -15.13 -1.52 28.95
N MET A 314 -16.39 -1.66 28.54
CA MET A 314 -17.51 -1.85 29.48
C MET A 314 -17.43 -3.18 30.25
N ARG A 315 -16.88 -4.25 29.64
CA ARG A 315 -16.68 -5.55 30.31
C ARG A 315 -15.54 -5.48 31.33
N GLU A 316 -14.45 -4.78 31.02
CA GLU A 316 -13.33 -4.58 31.95
C GLU A 316 -13.74 -3.73 33.16
N VAL A 317 -14.56 -2.69 32.95
CA VAL A 317 -15.14 -1.89 34.05
C VAL A 317 -16.06 -2.74 34.94
N LYS A 318 -16.85 -3.65 34.36
CA LYS A 318 -17.70 -4.58 35.13
C LYS A 318 -16.94 -5.69 35.83
N ALA A 319 -15.77 -6.08 35.33
CA ALA A 319 -14.90 -7.07 35.96
C ALA A 319 -14.05 -6.47 37.10
N SER A 320 -13.99 -5.14 37.18
CA SER A 320 -13.23 -4.38 38.19
C SER A 320 -14.12 -3.84 39.32
N GLN A 321 -15.40 -4.24 39.36
CA GLN A 321 -16.37 -3.97 40.43
C GLN A 321 -16.76 -5.27 41.11
#